data_AF-A0AA97IL88-F1
#
_entry.id   AF-A0AA97IL88-F1
#
_cell.length_a   1.000
_cell.length_b   1.000
_cell.length_c   1.000
_cell.angle_alpha   90.00
_cell.angle_beta   90.00
_cell.angle_gamma   90.00
#
_symmetry.space_group_name_H-M   'P 1'
#
loop_
_entity.id
_entity.type
_entity.pdbx_description
1 polymer ?
#
loop_
_entity_poly.entity_id
_entity_poly.type
_entity_poly.pdbx_seq_one_letter_code
_entity_poly.pdbx_strand_id
1 'polypeptide(L)'
;MKFWIFLSSLLMSGITVAGDYRTCSISHGQISQCGGKYTGAAVIKNNGAYRQCEITQGRVSGCDRKYSGSAVVPDKGIYRQCKITTGSVSFCSVRFNGTLPVYRR
;
A
#
# COMPACT_ATOMS: atom_id res chain seq x y z
N MET A 1 -15.26 39.73 -43.19
CA MET A 1 -14.04 39.37 -42.45
C MET A 1 -14.43 38.33 -41.41
N LYS A 2 -14.09 37.06 -41.61
CA LYS A 2 -14.66 35.93 -40.87
C LYS A 2 -13.56 35.32 -40.00
N PHE A 3 -13.47 35.77 -38.75
CA PHE A 3 -12.50 35.30 -37.76
C PHE A 3 -12.87 33.87 -37.33
N TRP A 4 -12.08 32.89 -37.75
CA TRP A 4 -12.16 31.52 -37.22
C TRP A 4 -11.25 31.43 -36.00
N ILE A 5 -11.86 31.42 -34.81
CA ILE A 5 -11.14 31.18 -33.56
C ILE A 5 -10.83 29.68 -33.52
N PHE A 6 -9.54 29.36 -33.62
CA PHE A 6 -9.00 28.02 -33.41
C PHE A 6 -9.37 27.54 -32.00
N LEU A 7 -10.20 26.50 -31.94
CA LEU A 7 -10.50 25.75 -30.73
C LEU A 7 -9.23 24.94 -30.37
N SER A 8 -8.31 25.56 -29.64
CA SER A 8 -7.08 24.92 -29.17
C SER A 8 -7.43 24.01 -27.99
N SER A 9 -7.70 22.74 -28.29
CA SER A 9 -7.96 21.69 -27.31
C SER A 9 -6.71 21.44 -26.46
N LEU A 10 -6.63 22.08 -25.28
CA LEU A 10 -5.63 21.76 -24.27
C LEU A 10 -5.91 20.36 -23.70
N LEU A 11 -5.27 19.34 -24.25
CA LEU A 11 -5.13 18.05 -23.59
C LEU A 11 -4.19 18.23 -22.40
N MET A 12 -4.74 18.53 -21.21
CA MET A 12 -3.99 18.41 -19.98
C MET A 12 -3.70 16.93 -19.73
N SER A 13 -2.52 16.50 -20.15
CA SER A 13 -1.93 15.23 -19.77
C SER A 13 -1.77 15.20 -18.25
N GLY A 14 -2.72 14.60 -17.54
CA GLY A 14 -2.61 14.34 -16.11
C GLY A 14 -1.43 13.40 -15.86
N ILE A 15 -0.41 13.87 -15.16
CA ILE A 15 0.70 13.03 -14.69
C ILE A 15 0.13 12.06 -13.66
N THR A 16 -0.04 10.79 -14.04
CA THR A 16 -0.40 9.74 -13.08
C THR A 16 0.82 9.42 -12.24
N VAL A 17 0.90 9.98 -11.03
CA VAL A 17 1.88 9.53 -10.03
C VAL A 17 1.47 8.14 -9.56
N ALA A 18 2.22 7.12 -9.98
CA ALA A 18 2.01 5.75 -9.52
C ALA A 18 2.57 5.62 -8.09
N GLY A 19 1.72 5.21 -7.15
CA GLY A 19 2.13 4.99 -5.76
C GLY A 19 3.10 3.82 -5.60
N ASP A 20 3.89 3.85 -4.52
CA ASP A 20 4.92 2.88 -4.17
C ASP A 20 4.89 2.46 -2.68
N TYR A 21 5.40 1.27 -2.39
CA TYR A 21 5.59 0.81 -1.01
C TYR A 21 6.84 1.45 -0.40
N ARG A 22 6.67 2.06 0.76
CA ARG A 22 7.74 2.71 1.52
C ARG A 22 7.83 2.17 2.92
N THR A 23 9.03 2.21 3.47
CA THR A 23 9.28 1.86 4.87
C THR A 23 8.77 3.00 5.73
N CYS A 24 7.71 2.77 6.52
CA CYS A 24 7.13 3.81 7.37
C CYS A 24 7.19 3.42 8.84
N SER A 25 7.51 4.41 9.67
CA SER A 25 7.41 4.35 11.12
C SER A 25 5.96 4.52 11.53
N ILE A 26 5.49 3.62 12.39
CA ILE A 26 4.14 3.60 12.94
C ILE A 26 4.23 3.82 14.44
N SER A 27 3.42 4.75 14.94
CA SER A 27 3.23 5.02 16.36
C SER A 27 1.74 4.97 16.68
N HIS A 28 1.36 4.20 17.69
CA HIS A 28 -0.03 3.99 18.10
C HIS A 28 -0.94 3.56 16.92
N GLY A 29 -0.40 2.72 16.02
CA GLY A 29 -1.11 2.25 14.84
C GLY A 29 -1.31 3.31 13.74
N GLN A 30 -0.73 4.50 13.87
CA GLN A 30 -0.76 5.58 12.89
C GLN A 30 0.59 5.78 12.22
N ILE A 31 0.58 6.15 10.95
CA ILE A 31 1.81 6.48 10.22
C ILE A 31 2.37 7.80 10.77
N SER A 32 3.59 7.79 11.30
CA SER A 32 4.28 9.01 11.74
C SER A 32 5.14 9.59 10.64
N GLN A 33 6.00 8.77 10.03
CA GLN A 33 6.91 9.20 8.97
C GLN A 33 7.18 8.04 8.01
N CYS A 34 7.32 8.35 6.72
CA CYS A 34 7.75 7.39 5.71
C CYS A 34 9.13 7.76 5.18
N GLY A 35 9.99 6.77 5.05
CA GLY A 35 11.31 6.89 4.47
C GLY A 35 11.33 6.48 2.99
N GLY A 36 12.42 5.82 2.62
CA GLY A 36 12.65 5.34 1.26
C GLY A 36 11.75 4.18 0.83
N LYS A 37 11.94 3.78 -0.43
CA LYS A 37 11.28 2.64 -1.05
C LYS A 37 11.60 1.35 -0.30
N TYR A 38 10.59 0.52 -0.11
CA TYR A 38 10.76 -0.77 0.54
C TYR A 38 11.23 -1.84 -0.46
N THR A 39 12.10 -2.74 0.00
CA THR A 39 12.50 -3.96 -0.71
C THR A 39 12.49 -5.13 0.28
N GLY A 40 11.88 -6.25 -0.11
CA GLY A 40 11.73 -7.47 0.67
C GLY A 40 10.31 -8.02 0.68
N ALA A 41 10.09 -9.05 1.49
CA ALA A 41 8.80 -9.72 1.61
C ALA A 41 7.86 -9.02 2.61
N ALA A 42 6.64 -8.73 2.17
CA ALA A 42 5.61 -8.09 2.98
C ALA A 42 4.25 -8.76 2.83
N VAL A 43 3.45 -8.76 3.91
CA VAL A 43 2.05 -9.20 3.83
C VAL A 43 1.18 -8.01 3.44
N ILE A 44 0.63 -8.03 2.23
CA ILE A 44 -0.17 -6.94 1.66
C ILE A 44 -1.49 -7.45 1.12
N LYS A 45 -2.47 -6.56 0.99
CA LYS A 45 -3.75 -6.89 0.36
C LYS A 45 -3.58 -6.83 -1.16
N ASN A 46 -3.64 -7.99 -1.81
CA ASN A 46 -3.52 -8.14 -3.25
C ASN A 46 -4.71 -8.95 -3.76
N ASN A 47 -5.43 -8.41 -4.76
CA ASN A 47 -6.62 -9.04 -5.35
C ASN A 47 -7.65 -9.50 -4.30
N GLY A 48 -7.96 -8.61 -3.33
CA GLY A 48 -8.97 -8.84 -2.30
C GLY A 48 -8.52 -9.69 -1.10
N ALA A 49 -7.36 -10.33 -1.14
CA ALA A 49 -6.85 -11.19 -0.06
C ALA A 49 -5.46 -10.74 0.41
N TYR A 50 -5.13 -11.02 1.68
CA TYR A 50 -3.77 -10.85 2.18
C TYR A 50 -2.87 -11.98 1.65
N ARG A 51 -1.73 -11.59 1.08
CA ARG A 51 -0.70 -12.47 0.53
C ARG A 51 0.66 -11.98 0.98
N GLN A 52 1.60 -12.90 1.15
CA GLN A 52 3.01 -12.54 1.24
C GLN A 52 3.49 -12.23 -0.18
N CYS A 53 4.07 -11.06 -0.38
CA CYS A 53 4.54 -10.60 -1.68
C CYS A 53 5.95 -10.07 -1.56
N GLU A 54 6.74 -10.33 -2.60
CA GLU A 54 8.05 -9.71 -2.77
C GLU A 54 7.86 -8.32 -3.34
N ILE A 55 8.54 -7.35 -2.72
CA ILE A 55 8.53 -5.96 -3.13
C ILE A 55 9.96 -5.59 -3.50
N THR A 56 10.15 -4.95 -4.64
CA THR A 56 11.45 -4.47 -5.11
C THR A 56 11.34 -3.01 -5.48
N GLN A 57 12.09 -2.15 -4.80
CA GLN A 57 12.04 -0.70 -5.00
C GLN A 57 10.60 -0.14 -4.97
N GLY A 58 9.84 -0.54 -3.95
CA GLY A 58 8.48 -0.08 -3.73
C GLY A 58 7.42 -0.63 -4.68
N ARG A 59 7.77 -1.57 -5.56
CA ARG A 59 6.83 -2.22 -6.47
C ARG A 59 6.70 -3.70 -6.15
N VAL A 60 5.49 -4.22 -6.22
CA VAL A 60 5.23 -5.66 -6.06
C VAL A 60 5.80 -6.39 -7.28
N SER A 61 6.76 -7.29 -7.07
CA SER A 61 7.36 -8.11 -8.13
C SER A 61 6.67 -9.47 -8.27
N GLY A 62 6.13 -10.02 -7.17
CA GLY A 62 5.37 -11.26 -7.16
C GLY A 62 4.68 -11.50 -5.82
N CYS A 63 3.64 -12.33 -5.82
CA CYS A 63 2.91 -12.69 -4.61
C CYS A 63 2.73 -14.20 -4.53
N ASP A 64 2.91 -14.73 -3.32
CA ASP A 64 2.66 -16.13 -3.01
C ASP A 64 1.15 -16.42 -2.90
N ARG A 65 0.85 -17.63 -2.43
CA ARG A 65 -0.49 -18.05 -2.01
C ARG A 65 -1.04 -17.15 -0.90
N LYS A 66 -2.35 -17.26 -0.66
CA LYS A 66 -3.06 -16.56 0.42
C LYS A 66 -2.34 -16.78 1.76
N TYR A 67 -2.07 -15.69 2.46
CA TYR A 67 -1.33 -15.72 3.71
C TYR A 67 -2.20 -16.30 4.84
N SER A 68 -1.60 -17.11 5.71
CA SER A 68 -2.20 -17.58 6.95
C SER A 68 -1.16 -17.50 8.06
N GLY A 69 -1.44 -16.75 9.13
CA GLY A 69 -0.45 -16.38 10.13
C GLY A 69 -0.79 -15.10 10.84
N SER A 70 0.18 -14.52 11.54
CA SER A 70 0.03 -13.23 12.22
C SER A 70 0.81 -12.17 11.46
N ALA A 71 0.14 -11.09 11.03
CA ALA A 71 0.76 -10.00 10.30
C ALA A 71 0.21 -8.64 10.74
N VAL A 72 0.97 -7.58 10.49
CA VAL A 72 0.52 -6.21 10.74
C VAL A 72 -0.18 -5.69 9.49
N VAL A 73 -1.45 -5.33 9.63
CA VAL A 73 -2.28 -4.86 8.52
C VAL A 73 -3.18 -3.72 9.00
N PRO A 74 -3.65 -2.85 8.09
CA PRO A 74 -4.63 -1.83 8.45
C PRO A 74 -5.99 -2.48 8.76
N ASP A 75 -6.48 -2.26 9.97
CA ASP A 75 -7.83 -2.59 10.44
C ASP A 75 -8.54 -1.29 10.82
N LYS A 76 -9.64 -0.98 10.12
CA LYS A 76 -10.41 0.27 10.31
C LYS A 76 -9.54 1.54 10.32
N GLY A 77 -8.55 1.60 9.43
CA GLY A 77 -7.64 2.74 9.30
C GLY A 77 -6.49 2.81 10.31
N ILE A 78 -6.31 1.77 11.14
CA ILE A 78 -5.24 1.70 12.15
C ILE A 78 -4.42 0.44 11.92
N TYR A 79 -3.09 0.53 11.94
CA TYR A 79 -2.21 -0.64 11.85
C TYR A 79 -2.24 -1.44 13.16
N ARG A 80 -2.62 -2.72 13.05
CA ARG A 80 -2.72 -3.65 14.18
C ARG A 80 -2.09 -4.98 13.82
N GLN A 81 -1.65 -5.71 14.84
CA GLN A 81 -1.26 -7.11 14.65
C GLN A 81 -2.51 -8.00 14.59
N CYS A 82 -2.73 -8.64 13.45
CA CYS A 82 -3.91 -9.42 13.16
C CYS A 82 -3.56 -10.87 12.80
N LYS A 83 -4.41 -11.79 13.24
CA LYS A 83 -4.46 -13.17 12.75
C LYS A 83 -5.19 -13.17 11.41
N ILE A 84 -4.54 -13.73 10.40
CA ILE A 84 -5.06 -13.90 9.06
C ILE A 84 -5.19 -15.38 8.79
N THR A 85 -6.34 -15.79 8.26
CA THR A 85 -6.65 -17.16 7.85
C THR A 85 -7.06 -17.12 6.39
N THR A 86 -6.35 -17.89 5.56
CA THR A 86 -6.64 -17.99 4.11
C THR A 86 -6.83 -16.63 3.44
N GLY A 87 -5.99 -15.65 3.79
CA GLY A 87 -5.98 -14.31 3.20
C GLY A 87 -7.04 -13.35 3.74
N SER A 88 -7.80 -13.72 4.78
CA SER A 88 -8.79 -12.88 5.43
C SER A 88 -8.41 -12.63 6.89
N VAL A 89 -8.61 -11.41 7.36
CA VAL A 89 -8.43 -11.06 8.78
C VAL A 89 -9.50 -11.78 9.60
N SER A 90 -9.07 -12.54 10.60
CA SER A 90 -9.96 -13.24 11.53
C SER A 90 -10.10 -12.47 12.84
N PHE A 91 -8.99 -11.98 13.40
CA PHE A 91 -8.97 -11.25 14.66
C PHE A 91 -7.81 -10.27 14.67
N CYS A 92 -8.02 -9.06 15.19
CA CYS A 92 -6.97 -8.08 15.40
C CYS A 92 -6.81 -7.77 16.87
N SER A 93 -5.55 -7.71 17.31
CA SER A 93 -5.19 -7.53 18.71
C SER A 93 -4.80 -6.07 18.97
N VAL A 94 -3.55 -5.85 19.34
CA VAL A 94 -2.98 -4.57 19.74
C VAL A 94 -2.62 -3.70 18.55
N ARG A 95 -2.56 -2.39 18.81
CA ARG A 95 -2.00 -1.41 17.86
C ARG A 95 -0.52 -1.68 17.67
N PHE A 96 -0.07 -1.55 16.44
CA PHE A 96 1.33 -1.74 16.11
C PHE A 96 2.16 -0.48 16.40
N ASN A 97 3.38 -0.69 16.88
CA ASN A 97 4.42 0.31 16.99
C ASN A 97 5.70 -0.26 16.39
N GLY A 98 6.38 0.51 15.53
CA GLY A 98 7.58 0.08 14.83
C GLY A 98 7.51 0.40 13.34
N THR A 99 8.30 -0.29 12.55
CA THR A 99 8.47 0.04 11.14
C THR A 99 7.87 -1.05 10.25
N LEU A 100 7.11 -0.69 9.23
CA LEU A 100 6.56 -1.65 8.28
C LEU A 100 6.38 -1.04 6.86
N PRO A 101 6.29 -1.89 5.83
CA PRO A 101 6.03 -1.44 4.46
C PRO A 101 4.59 -0.97 4.28
N VAL A 102 4.41 0.28 3.84
CA VAL A 102 3.11 0.89 3.59
C VAL A 102 3.03 1.42 2.17
N TYR A 103 1.91 1.16 1.49
CA TYR A 103 1.64 1.72 0.17
C TYR A 103 1.31 3.22 0.28
N ARG A 104 2.04 4.05 -0.47
CA ARG A 104 1.86 5.51 -0.56
C ARG A 104 1.58 5.89 -2.01
N ARG A 105 0.53 6.67 -2.26
CA ARG A 105 0.33 7.35 -3.53
C ARG A 105 0.93 8.74 -3.51
#